data_AF-A0A1D2MGG4-F1
#
_entry.id   AF-A0A1D2MGG4-F1
#
_cell.length_a   1.000
_cell.length_b   1.000
_cell.length_c   1.000
_cell.angle_alpha   90.00
_cell.angle_beta   90.00
_cell.angle_gamma   90.00
#
_symmetry.space_group_name_H-M   'P 1'
#
loop_
_entity.id
_entity.type
_entity.pdbx_description
1 polymer ?
#
loop_
_entity_poly.entity_id
_entity_poly.type
_entity_poly.pdbx_seq_one_letter_code
_entity_poly.pdbx_strand_id
1 'polypeptide(L)'
;MQNTQQLILIGSGQYGSVFKLNLNQTDKDGKVTKTVVAVKTIDPKLSDVHCFLALLKEAKLMTYMAKHQYIVDPVGICTNEIRSLYIVSELCSFGNLQSYLRSERSAFIDIYQCEGKGKEEKHKILV
;
A
#
# COMPACT_ATOMS: atom_id res chain seq x y z
N MET A 1 -7.04 0.82 30.44
CA MET A 1 -6.22 -0.16 29.68
C MET A 1 -6.12 0.35 28.26
N GLN A 2 -4.97 0.90 27.88
CA GLN A 2 -4.72 1.45 26.55
C GLN A 2 -4.68 0.30 25.55
N ASN A 3 -5.73 0.19 24.73
CA ASN A 3 -5.84 -0.80 23.68
C ASN A 3 -4.75 -0.50 22.64
N THR A 4 -3.59 -1.14 22.77
CA THR A 4 -2.42 -0.90 21.93
C THR A 4 -2.72 -1.48 20.54
N GLN A 5 -3.28 -0.66 19.65
CA GLN A 5 -3.33 -0.99 18.24
C GLN A 5 -1.88 -1.08 17.76
N GLN A 6 -1.41 -2.30 17.51
CA GLN A 6 -0.03 -2.56 17.11
C GLN A 6 0.23 -1.87 15.76
N LEU A 7 1.05 -0.82 15.79
CA LEU A 7 1.59 -0.13 14.62
C LEU A 7 2.91 -0.81 14.25
N ILE A 8 2.98 -1.42 13.08
CA ILE A 8 4.20 -2.06 12.57
C ILE A 8 4.69 -1.25 11.38
N LEU A 9 5.89 -0.69 11.44
CA LEU A 9 6.50 -0.03 10.29
C LEU A 9 6.71 -1.06 9.17
N ILE A 10 6.12 -0.83 8.00
CA ILE A 10 6.23 -1.70 6.81
C ILE A 10 6.94 -1.03 5.64
N GLY A 11 7.17 0.29 5.72
CA GLY A 11 7.96 1.01 4.74
C GLY A 11 8.26 2.44 5.18
N SER A 12 9.39 2.96 4.72
CA SER A 12 9.79 4.35 4.90
C SER A 12 10.37 4.85 3.58
N GLY A 13 10.04 6.08 3.21
CA GLY A 13 10.54 6.71 2.00
C GLY A 13 10.69 8.22 2.17
N GLN A 14 10.98 8.90 1.08
CA GLN A 14 11.27 10.34 1.06
C GLN A 14 10.15 11.19 1.67
N TYR A 15 8.88 10.78 1.55
CA TYR A 15 7.72 11.58 1.94
C TYR A 15 7.03 11.10 3.22
N GLY A 16 7.61 10.10 3.90
CA GLY A 16 7.08 9.59 5.15
C GLY A 16 7.19 8.08 5.33
N SER A 17 6.42 7.58 6.28
CA SER A 17 6.41 6.20 6.72
C SER A 17 5.03 5.58 6.56
N VAL A 18 5.01 4.27 6.30
CA VAL A 18 3.81 3.45 6.16
C VAL A 18 3.81 2.41 7.27
N PHE A 19 2.70 2.34 7.99
CA PHE A 19 2.50 1.40 9.10
C PHE A 19 1.36 0.44 8.78
N LYS A 20 1.52 -0.83 9.15
CA LYS A 20 0.41 -1.79 9.26
C LYS A 20 -0.29 -1.55 10.59
N LEU A 21 -1.62 -1.47 10.54
CA LEU A 21 -2.48 -1.22 11.70
C LEU A 21 -3.68 -2.18 11.68
N ASN A 22 -4.09 -2.66 12.86
CA ASN A 22 -5.39 -3.32 13.04
C ASN A 22 -6.44 -2.25 13.41
N LEU A 23 -7.29 -1.91 12.45
CA LEU A 23 -8.38 -0.95 12.62
C LEU A 23 -9.64 -1.65 13.12
N ASN A 24 -10.21 -1.18 14.22
CA ASN A 24 -11.52 -1.61 14.69
C ASN A 24 -12.58 -0.63 14.15
N GLN A 25 -13.56 -1.13 13.41
CA GLN A 25 -14.69 -0.36 12.95
C GLN A 25 -15.95 -0.86 13.65
N THR A 26 -16.65 0.04 14.33
CA THR A 26 -17.95 -0.27 14.94
C THR A 26 -19.03 0.23 13.99
N ASP A 27 -19.93 -0.67 13.59
CA ASP A 27 -21.10 -0.28 12.79
C ASP A 27 -22.20 0.37 13.65
N LYS A 28 -23.29 0.79 12.99
CA LYS A 28 -24.42 1.45 13.67
C LYS A 28 -25.17 0.51 14.62
N ASP A 29 -25.02 -0.79 14.44
CA ASP A 29 -25.64 -1.85 15.26
C ASP A 29 -24.72 -2.30 16.41
N GLY A 30 -23.55 -1.65 16.57
CA GLY A 30 -22.59 -1.93 17.63
C GLY A 30 -21.67 -3.13 17.36
N LYS A 31 -21.72 -3.73 16.17
CA LYS A 31 -20.82 -4.83 15.80
C LYS A 31 -19.45 -4.27 15.47
N VAL A 32 -18.44 -4.82 16.13
CA VAL A 32 -17.03 -4.47 15.90
C VAL A 32 -16.44 -5.40 14.84
N THR A 33 -15.92 -4.81 13.77
CA THR A 33 -15.16 -5.49 12.72
C THR A 33 -13.69 -5.08 12.82
N LYS A 34 -12.78 -6.04 12.57
CA LYS A 34 -11.34 -5.81 12.58
C LYS A 34 -10.82 -5.89 11.15
N THR A 35 -10.19 -4.83 10.68
CA THR A 35 -9.63 -4.73 9.34
C THR A 35 -8.17 -4.36 9.43
N VAL A 36 -7.32 -5.08 8.69
CA VAL A 36 -5.90 -4.76 8.61
C VAL A 36 -5.71 -3.70 7.51
N VAL A 37 -5.10 -2.58 7.86
CA VAL A 37 -4.93 -1.43 6.97
C VAL A 37 -3.47 -0.99 6.90
N ALA A 38 -3.13 -0.27 5.84
CA ALA A 38 -1.89 0.50 5.75
C ALA A 38 -2.18 1.97 6.09
N VAL A 39 -1.31 2.58 6.90
CA VAL A 39 -1.41 3.97 7.33
C VAL A 39 -0.17 4.71 6.90
N LYS A 40 -0.29 5.60 5.91
CA LYS A 40 0.79 6.47 5.47
C LYS A 40 0.72 7.80 6.21
N THR A 41 1.85 8.22 6.76
CA THR A 41 1.99 9.49 7.47
C THR A 41 3.41 10.03 7.34
N ILE A 42 3.63 11.27 7.74
CA ILE A 42 4.93 11.93 7.68
C ILE A 42 5.73 11.48 8.90
N ASP A 43 7.05 11.30 8.73
CA ASP A 43 7.92 11.05 9.88
C ASP A 43 7.90 12.31 10.79
N PRO A 44 7.59 12.19 12.09
CA PRO A 44 7.62 13.33 13.02
C PRO A 44 8.97 14.05 13.06
N LYS A 45 10.07 13.34 12.75
CA LYS A 45 11.43 13.89 12.69
C LYS A 45 11.68 14.73 11.45
N LEU A 46 10.87 14.52 10.40
CA LEU A 46 10.93 15.23 9.13
C LEU A 46 9.73 16.18 9.08
N SER A 47 9.75 17.23 9.90
CA SER A 47 8.74 18.29 9.92
C SER A 47 8.88 19.24 8.72
N ASP A 48 9.04 18.68 7.52
CA ASP A 48 9.19 19.40 6.27
C ASP A 48 7.81 19.67 5.65
N VAL A 49 7.55 20.96 5.41
CA VAL A 49 6.33 21.44 4.75
C VAL A 49 6.18 20.83 3.36
N HIS A 50 7.28 20.57 2.64
CA HIS A 50 7.23 19.95 1.31
C HIS A 50 6.73 18.50 1.39
N CYS A 51 7.20 17.73 2.37
CA CYS A 51 6.71 16.37 2.61
C CYS A 51 5.22 16.36 2.96
N PHE A 52 4.76 17.32 3.78
CA PHE A 52 3.33 17.48 4.07
C PHE A 52 2.51 17.80 2.83
N LEU A 53 2.95 18.76 2.02
CA LEU A 53 2.25 19.13 0.78
C LEU A 53 2.24 17.99 -0.25
N ALA A 54 3.31 17.20 -0.33
CA ALA A 54 3.35 16.02 -1.18
C ALA A 54 2.34 14.97 -0.73
N LEU A 55 2.31 14.63 0.56
CA LEU A 55 1.34 13.67 1.10
C LEU A 55 -0.10 14.18 0.97
N LEU A 56 -0.34 15.48 1.14
CA LEU A 56 -1.64 16.10 0.93
C LEU A 56 -2.09 15.99 -0.53
N LYS A 57 -1.19 16.20 -1.49
CA LYS A 57 -1.49 16.02 -2.92
C LYS A 57 -1.84 14.57 -3.24
N GLU A 58 -1.09 13.60 -2.70
CA GLU A 58 -1.42 12.18 -2.85
C GLU A 58 -2.81 11.86 -2.28
N ALA A 59 -3.09 12.28 -1.04
CA ALA A 59 -4.40 12.10 -0.41
C ALA A 59 -5.52 12.69 -1.29
N LYS A 60 -5.30 13.90 -1.81
CA LYS A 60 -6.25 14.59 -2.68
C LYS A 60 -6.50 13.82 -3.97
N LEU A 61 -5.46 13.30 -4.63
CA LEU A 61 -5.62 12.45 -5.81
C LEU A 61 -6.39 11.18 -5.51
N MET A 62 -6.11 10.52 -4.39
CA MET A 62 -6.85 9.32 -3.97
C MET A 62 -8.35 9.59 -3.77
N THR A 63 -8.74 10.79 -3.31
CA THR A 63 -10.17 11.16 -3.20
C THR A 63 -10.89 11.31 -4.55
N TYR A 64 -10.16 11.55 -5.63
CA TYR A 64 -10.73 11.70 -6.97
C TYR A 64 -10.79 10.39 -7.74
N MET A 65 -10.02 9.37 -7.32
CA MET A 65 -10.04 8.07 -7.98
C MET A 65 -11.29 7.30 -7.56
N ALA A 66 -12.03 6.81 -8.56
CA ALA A 66 -13.10 5.85 -8.32
C ALA A 66 -12.51 4.49 -7.92
N LYS A 67 -13.29 3.72 -7.16
CA LYS A 67 -12.91 2.39 -6.71
C LYS A 67 -12.54 1.49 -7.91
N HIS A 68 -11.39 0.83 -7.85
CA HIS A 68 -10.95 -0.03 -8.96
C HIS A 68 -10.10 -1.21 -8.47
N GLN A 69 -10.36 -2.41 -9.02
CA GLN A 69 -9.78 -3.68 -8.55
C GLN A 69 -8.24 -3.72 -8.53
N TYR A 70 -7.59 -2.94 -9.39
CA TYR A 70 -6.12 -2.93 -9.54
C TYR A 70 -5.46 -1.67 -8.97
N ILE A 71 -6.22 -0.83 -8.26
CA ILE A 71 -5.73 0.37 -7.60
C ILE A 71 -5.94 0.21 -6.10
N VAL A 72 -4.98 0.66 -5.30
CA VAL A 72 -5.10 0.61 -3.83
C VAL A 72 -6.18 1.60 -3.40
N ASP A 73 -7.25 1.08 -2.81
CA ASP A 73 -8.35 1.92 -2.38
C ASP A 73 -8.05 2.60 -1.02
N PRO A 74 -8.34 3.91 -0.90
CA PRO A 74 -8.34 4.57 0.41
C PRO A 74 -9.54 4.08 1.23
N VAL A 75 -9.30 3.75 2.49
CA VAL A 75 -10.34 3.51 3.50
C VAL A 75 -10.79 4.84 4.12
N GLY A 76 -9.85 5.77 4.30
CA GLY A 76 -10.14 7.09 4.86
C GLY A 76 -8.90 7.97 4.96
N ILE A 77 -9.14 9.26 5.22
CA ILE A 77 -8.09 10.25 5.44
C ILE A 77 -8.42 10.96 6.75
N CYS A 78 -7.44 11.06 7.64
CA CYS A 78 -7.60 11.74 8.93
C CYS A 78 -6.67 12.95 8.99
N THR A 79 -7.26 14.10 9.31
CA THR A 79 -6.57 15.37 9.56
C THR A 79 -7.02 15.90 10.92
N ASN A 80 -6.32 15.52 11.99
CA ASN A 80 -6.72 15.89 13.35
C ASN A 80 -6.14 17.26 13.78
N GLU A 81 -4.96 17.64 13.28
CA GLU A 81 -4.26 18.87 13.67
C GLU A 81 -3.64 19.56 12.45
N ILE A 82 -3.20 20.82 12.62
CA ILE A 82 -2.69 21.70 11.55
C ILE A 82 -1.54 21.07 10.74
N ARG A 83 -0.90 20.00 11.22
CA ARG A 83 0.21 19.30 10.54
C ARG A 83 0.19 17.77 10.67
N SER A 84 -0.93 17.17 11.08
CA SER A 84 -1.05 15.70 11.13
C SER A 84 -1.95 15.21 10.02
N LEU A 85 -1.39 14.37 9.14
CA LEU A 85 -2.09 13.76 8.01
C LEU A 85 -1.84 12.25 8.03
N TYR A 86 -2.94 11.49 8.00
CA TYR A 86 -2.93 10.04 7.90
C TYR A 86 -3.77 9.62 6.70
N ILE A 87 -3.18 8.88 5.79
CA ILE A 87 -3.90 8.20 4.70
C ILE A 87 -4.05 6.74 5.13
N VAL A 88 -5.29 6.30 5.33
CA VAL A 88 -5.61 4.91 5.65
C VAL A 88 -6.08 4.23 4.38
N SER A 89 -5.45 3.12 4.00
CA SER A 89 -5.76 2.36 2.79
C SER A 89 -5.80 0.87 3.06
N GLU A 90 -6.27 0.11 2.08
CA GLU A 90 -6.14 -1.34 2.07
C GLU A 90 -4.66 -1.76 2.18
N LEU A 91 -4.40 -2.89 2.87
CA LEU A 91 -3.06 -3.45 2.99
C LEU A 91 -2.77 -4.44 1.84
N CYS A 92 -1.78 -4.11 1.01
CA CYS A 92 -1.18 -5.06 0.08
C CYS A 92 -0.28 -6.05 0.84
N SER A 93 -0.81 -7.25 1.14
CA SER A 93 -0.15 -8.21 2.05
C SER A 93 1.21 -8.72 1.57
N PHE A 94 1.47 -8.71 0.27
CA PHE A 94 2.74 -9.14 -0.33
C PHE A 94 3.74 -7.99 -0.55
N GLY A 95 3.37 -6.77 -0.15
CA GLY A 95 4.20 -5.59 -0.34
C GLY A 95 4.28 -5.15 -1.80
N ASN A 96 5.43 -4.55 -2.17
CA ASN A 96 5.62 -4.01 -3.51
C ASN A 96 6.01 -5.11 -4.52
N LEU A 97 5.66 -4.89 -5.78
CA LEU A 97 5.86 -5.85 -6.85
C LEU A 97 7.33 -6.21 -7.07
N GLN A 98 8.25 -5.26 -6.97
CA GLN A 98 9.68 -5.52 -7.16
C GLN A 98 10.22 -6.50 -6.13
N SER A 99 9.88 -6.32 -4.86
CA SER A 99 10.26 -7.23 -3.78
C SER A 99 9.62 -8.60 -3.95
N TYR A 100 8.34 -8.64 -4.32
CA TYR A 100 7.60 -9.89 -4.56
C TYR A 100 8.21 -10.70 -5.71
N LEU A 101 8.43 -10.08 -6.88
CA LEU A 101 9.02 -10.77 -8.03
C LEU A 101 10.44 -11.28 -7.73
N ARG A 102 11.19 -10.58 -6.87
CA ARG A 102 12.50 -11.04 -6.41
C ARG A 102 12.41 -12.25 -5.48
N SER A 103 11.41 -12.32 -4.59
CA SER A 103 11.23 -13.47 -3.70
C SER A 103 10.77 -14.71 -4.45
N GLU A 104 9.93 -14.56 -5.47
CA GLU A 104 9.38 -15.66 -6.25
C GLU A 104 10.28 -16.13 -7.40
N ARG A 105 11.52 -15.61 -7.49
CA ARG A 105 12.44 -15.93 -8.60
C ARG A 105 12.72 -17.43 -8.71
N SER A 106 12.82 -18.15 -7.59
CA SER A 106 13.07 -19.60 -7.59
C SER A 106 11.83 -20.42 -7.99
N ALA A 107 10.64 -19.86 -7.85
CA ALA A 107 9.37 -20.49 -8.24
C ALA A 107 8.97 -20.16 -9.69
N PHE A 108 9.70 -19.27 -10.36
CA PHE A 108 9.44 -18.90 -11.75
C PHE A 108 9.71 -20.08 -12.69
N ILE A 109 8.71 -20.43 -13.49
CA ILE A 109 8.81 -21.45 -14.53
C ILE A 109 8.90 -20.72 -15.87
N ASP A 110 10.05 -20.84 -16.52
CA ASP A 110 10.20 -20.38 -17.90
C ASP A 110 9.56 -21.40 -18.85
N ILE A 111 8.33 -21.10 -19.26
CA ILE A 111 7.56 -21.96 -20.18
C ILE A 111 8.12 -21.99 -21.61
N TYR A 112 9.13 -21.17 -21.91
CA TYR A 112 9.85 -21.18 -23.18
C TYR A 112 11.18 -21.95 -23.11
N GLN A 113 11.54 -22.53 -21.96
CA GLN A 113 12.76 -23.32 -21.80
C GLN A 113 12.57 -24.84 -22.03
N CYS A 114 11.47 -25.26 -22.63
CA CYS A 114 11.33 -26.63 -23.16
C CYS A 114 11.31 -26.66 -24.70
N GLU A 115 12.44 -27.14 -25.23
CA GLU A 115 12.79 -27.54 -26.61
C GLU A 115 13.03 -26.40 -27.62
N GLY A 116 14.21 -26.21 -28.22
CA GLY A 116 15.40 -27.06 -28.32
C GLY A 116 16.51 -26.34 -29.08
N LYS A 117 17.50 -27.11 -29.56
CA LYS A 117 18.43 -26.67 -30.60
C LYS A 117 17.67 -25.96 -31.72
N GLY A 118 17.88 -24.64 -31.84
CA GLY A 118 17.63 -23.79 -33.01
C GLY A 118 16.30 -23.91 -33.74
N LYS A 119 15.44 -22.89 -33.61
CA LYS A 119 15.18 -21.87 -34.66
C LYS A 119 14.09 -20.91 -34.19
N GLU A 120 14.31 -19.65 -34.55
CA GLU A 120 13.58 -18.46 -34.14
C GLU A 120 12.21 -18.39 -34.83
N GLU A 121 11.10 -18.40 -34.06
CA GLU A 121 9.81 -17.90 -34.54
C GLU A 121 9.15 -16.99 -33.49
N LYS A 122 8.69 -15.83 -33.98
CA LYS A 122 8.25 -14.68 -33.19
C LYS A 122 6.87 -14.94 -32.58
N HIS A 123 6.80 -15.09 -31.26
CA HIS A 123 5.52 -15.20 -30.55
C HIS A 123 5.01 -13.83 -30.09
N LYS A 124 3.78 -13.51 -30.52
CA LYS A 124 3.03 -12.32 -30.11
C LYS A 124 2.69 -12.39 -28.64
N ILE A 125 3.00 -11.32 -27.91
CA ILE A 125 2.52 -11.10 -26.55
C ILE A 125 1.05 -10.71 -26.67
N LEU A 126 0.14 -11.51 -26.09
CA LEU A 126 -1.23 -11.09 -25.85
C LEU A 126 -1.27 -10.46 -24.46
N VAL A 127 -1.56 -9.15 -24.42
CA VAL A 127 -1.96 -8.43 -23.20
C VAL A 127 -3.47 -8.58 -23.05
#